data_AF-A0A1S2SY94-F1
#
_entry.id   AF-A0A1S2SY94-F1
#
_cell.length_a   1.000
_cell.length_b   1.000
_cell.length_c   1.000
_cell.angle_alpha   90.00
_cell.angle_beta   90.00
_cell.angle_gamma   90.00
#
_symmetry.space_group_name_H-M   'P 1'
#
loop_
_entity.id
_entity.type
_entity.pdbx_description
1 polymer ?
#
loop_
_entity_poly.entity_id
_entity_poly.type
_entity_poly.pdbx_seq_one_letter_code
_entity_poly.pdbx_strand_id
1 'polypeptide(L)'
;MLTSPYRVGYLLASVLLLTSMQTLAQDPTRPYGWQSGRSASVNQDMNLVLTQVVVSSDSQRALINNQWLKPGDTIAGYQVDGIGSNQVVLRSNQEQRVLKLFQPLNIKNNESQGDQE
;
A
#
# COMPACT_ATOMS: atom_id res chain seq x y z
N MET A 1 19.24 19.11 63.48
CA MET A 1 17.92 18.94 62.84
C MET A 1 18.14 18.13 61.56
N LEU A 2 18.02 16.79 61.63
CA LEU A 2 18.14 15.90 60.47
C LEU A 2 16.71 15.53 60.03
N THR A 3 16.29 16.00 58.87
CA THR A 3 14.98 15.68 58.31
C THR A 3 15.05 14.29 57.67
N SER A 4 14.15 13.40 58.10
CA SER A 4 14.08 12.01 57.64
C SER A 4 13.68 11.94 56.15
N PRO A 5 14.47 11.28 55.27
CA PRO A 5 14.26 11.28 53.82
C PRO A 5 13.06 10.42 53.38
N TYR A 6 12.51 9.61 54.29
CA TYR A 6 11.46 8.63 53.96
C TYR A 6 10.06 9.25 53.83
N ARG A 7 9.85 10.50 54.29
CA ARG A 7 8.54 11.16 54.18
C ARG A 7 8.22 11.64 52.75
N VAL A 8 9.25 11.91 51.95
CA VAL A 8 9.09 12.35 50.55
C VAL A 8 8.78 11.16 49.63
N GLY A 9 9.32 9.98 49.93
CA GLY A 9 9.03 8.75 49.16
C GLY A 9 7.56 8.34 49.21
N TYR A 10 6.91 8.47 50.38
CA TYR A 10 5.48 8.17 50.51
C TYR A 10 4.57 9.20 49.81
N LEU A 11 5.02 10.45 49.66
CA LEU A 11 4.30 11.47 48.89
C LEU A 11 4.38 11.25 47.38
N LEU A 12 5.48 10.69 46.87
CA LEU A 12 5.60 10.33 45.45
C LEU A 12 4.83 9.04 45.11
N ALA A 13 4.73 8.10 46.05
CA ALA A 13 4.04 6.83 45.83
C ALA A 13 2.50 6.95 45.75
N SER A 14 1.90 7.97 46.38
CA SER A 14 0.43 8.15 46.37
C SER A 14 -0.11 8.82 45.10
N VAL A 15 0.74 9.51 44.32
CA VAL A 15 0.32 10.25 43.11
C VAL A 15 0.16 9.34 41.88
N LEU A 16 0.72 8.13 41.89
CA LEU A 16 0.68 7.22 40.72
C LEU A 16 -0.62 6.39 40.57
N LEU A 17 -1.58 6.48 41.48
CA LEU A 17 -2.80 5.65 41.47
C LEU A 17 -4.02 6.24 40.73
N LEU A 18 -3.85 7.34 39.98
CA LEU A 18 -4.96 8.09 39.36
C LEU A 18 -5.01 8.00 37.81
N THR A 19 -4.49 6.94 37.20
CA THR A 19 -4.56 6.78 35.74
C THR A 19 -5.93 6.29 35.27
N SER A 20 -6.82 7.26 35.06
CA SER A 20 -7.83 7.35 33.99
C SER A 20 -8.57 6.07 33.58
N MET A 21 -9.75 5.86 34.15
CA MET A 21 -10.83 5.11 33.50
C MET A 21 -11.31 5.92 32.29
N GLN A 22 -10.84 5.56 31.09
CA GLN A 22 -11.35 6.11 29.84
C GLN A 22 -12.74 5.49 29.59
N THR A 23 -13.80 6.17 30.01
CA THR A 23 -15.17 5.78 29.65
C THR A 23 -15.39 6.11 28.18
N LEU A 24 -15.40 5.10 27.33
CA LEU A 24 -15.85 5.23 25.95
C LEU A 24 -17.36 5.54 25.97
N ALA A 25 -17.71 6.81 25.87
CA ALA A 25 -19.09 7.24 25.69
C ALA A 25 -19.58 6.67 24.35
N GLN A 26 -20.35 5.58 24.42
CA GLN A 26 -21.01 5.04 23.23
C GLN A 26 -22.20 5.93 22.91
N ASP A 27 -22.12 6.60 21.77
CA ASP A 27 -23.20 7.44 21.26
C ASP A 27 -24.43 6.58 20.94
N PRO A 28 -25.58 6.82 21.61
CA PRO A 28 -26.81 6.03 21.43
C PRO A 28 -27.51 6.32 20.10
N THR A 29 -27.02 7.25 19.27
CA THR A 29 -27.53 7.50 17.92
C THR A 29 -26.87 6.60 16.86
N ARG A 30 -25.98 5.69 17.26
CA ARG A 30 -25.28 4.81 16.30
C ARG A 30 -26.28 3.87 15.60
N PRO A 31 -26.46 4.00 14.27
CA PRO A 31 -27.35 3.11 13.53
C PRO A 31 -26.79 1.69 13.50
N TYR A 32 -27.71 0.70 13.50
CA TYR A 32 -27.36 -0.71 13.36
C TYR A 32 -26.53 -0.93 12.08
N GLY A 33 -25.30 -1.42 12.24
CA GLY A 33 -24.37 -1.70 11.14
C GLY A 33 -23.17 -0.76 11.01
N TRP A 34 -23.06 0.30 11.82
CA TRP A 34 -21.90 1.21 11.75
C TRP A 34 -20.63 0.56 12.32
N GLN A 35 -19.75 0.08 11.44
CA GLN A 35 -18.40 -0.38 11.80
C GLN A 35 -17.39 0.72 11.50
N SER A 36 -16.96 1.45 12.54
CA SER A 36 -15.83 2.38 12.43
C SER A 36 -14.56 1.57 12.13
N GLY A 37 -14.06 1.62 10.90
CA GLY A 37 -12.70 1.17 10.58
C GLY A 37 -12.55 -0.04 9.64
N ARG A 38 -13.62 -0.54 9.01
CA ARG A 38 -13.44 -1.37 7.80
C ARG A 38 -13.53 -0.47 6.58
N SER A 39 -12.38 0.07 6.13
CA SER A 39 -12.22 0.24 4.69
C SER A 39 -12.41 -1.16 4.11
N ALA A 40 -13.59 -1.42 3.56
CA ALA A 40 -13.72 -2.49 2.62
C ALA A 40 -12.65 -2.21 1.57
N SER A 41 -11.56 -2.99 1.55
CA SER A 41 -10.73 -3.09 0.38
C SER A 41 -11.65 -3.70 -0.66
N VAL A 42 -12.41 -2.83 -1.31
CA VAL A 42 -13.18 -3.18 -2.48
C VAL A 42 -12.09 -3.63 -3.44
N ASN A 43 -11.88 -4.94 -3.53
CA ASN A 43 -11.26 -5.59 -4.67
C ASN A 43 -12.23 -5.35 -5.84
N GLN A 44 -12.37 -4.08 -6.22
CA GLN A 44 -12.88 -3.72 -7.52
C GLN A 44 -11.86 -4.35 -8.44
N ASP A 45 -12.35 -5.21 -9.35
CA ASP A 45 -11.60 -5.73 -10.49
C ASP A 45 -11.16 -4.53 -11.36
N MET A 46 -10.21 -3.76 -10.84
CA MET A 46 -9.62 -2.65 -11.53
C MET A 46 -8.65 -3.26 -12.51
N ASN A 47 -8.86 -2.99 -13.79
CA ASN A 47 -7.90 -3.37 -14.80
C ASN A 47 -6.59 -2.61 -14.53
N LEU A 48 -5.57 -3.34 -14.10
CA LEU A 48 -4.25 -2.77 -13.82
C LEU A 48 -3.40 -2.88 -15.09
N VAL A 49 -2.96 -1.74 -15.59
CA VAL A 49 -2.14 -1.62 -16.79
C VAL A 49 -0.76 -1.11 -16.40
N LEU A 50 0.28 -1.87 -16.74
CA LEU A 50 1.66 -1.46 -16.60
C LEU A 50 2.09 -0.64 -17.82
N THR A 51 2.37 0.64 -17.60
CA THR A 51 2.72 1.58 -18.67
C THR A 51 4.22 1.79 -18.80
N GLN A 52 4.95 1.75 -17.69
CA GLN A 52 6.40 1.99 -17.69
C GLN A 52 7.09 1.30 -16.51
N VAL A 53 8.35 0.92 -16.71
CA VAL A 53 9.24 0.48 -15.65
C VAL A 53 10.55 1.28 -15.71
N VAL A 54 11.08 1.63 -14.55
CA VAL A 54 12.41 2.22 -14.36
C VAL A 54 13.18 1.36 -13.37
N VAL A 55 14.24 0.71 -13.85
CA VAL A 55 15.16 -0.10 -13.02
C VAL A 55 16.56 0.49 -13.11
N SER A 56 17.14 0.82 -11.96
CA SER A 56 18.55 1.15 -11.78
C SER A 56 19.15 0.29 -10.66
N SER A 57 20.45 0.43 -10.39
CA SER A 57 21.14 -0.23 -9.28
C SER A 57 20.48 0.04 -7.92
N ASP A 58 19.98 1.26 -7.73
CA ASP A 58 19.53 1.76 -6.42
C ASP A 58 18.01 1.98 -6.34
N SER A 59 17.29 1.85 -7.46
CA SER A 59 15.87 2.18 -7.52
C SER A 59 15.11 1.30 -8.51
N GLN A 60 13.96 0.81 -8.08
CA GLN A 60 13.01 0.10 -8.91
C GLN A 60 11.64 0.76 -8.77
N ARG A 61 11.09 1.23 -9.89
CA ARG A 61 9.78 1.88 -9.93
C ARG A 61 8.98 1.45 -11.15
N ALA A 62 7.68 1.36 -10.98
CA ALA A 62 6.76 1.05 -12.05
C ALA A 62 5.61 2.05 -12.07
N LEU A 63 5.17 2.42 -13.26
CA LEU A 63 3.99 3.26 -13.47
C LEU A 63 2.81 2.35 -13.80
N ILE A 64 1.91 2.16 -12.84
CA ILE A 64 0.69 1.35 -12.98
C ILE A 64 -0.51 2.28 -12.80
N ASN A 65 -1.43 2.30 -13.76
CA ASN A 65 -2.61 3.18 -13.74
C ASN A 65 -2.28 4.63 -13.36
N ASN A 66 -1.21 5.18 -13.97
CA ASN A 66 -0.74 6.55 -13.75
C ASN A 66 -0.19 6.84 -12.33
N GLN A 67 0.09 5.81 -11.54
CA GLN A 67 0.71 5.90 -10.22
C GLN A 67 2.08 5.23 -10.19
N TRP A 68 3.10 5.95 -9.68
CA TRP A 68 4.42 5.39 -9.44
C TRP A 68 4.43 4.54 -8.18
N LEU A 69 4.88 3.30 -8.30
CA LEU A 69 4.95 2.31 -7.24
C LEU A 69 6.36 1.73 -7.14
N LYS A 70 6.79 1.39 -5.93
CA LYS A 70 8.02 0.65 -5.62
C LYS A 70 7.68 -0.69 -4.93
N PRO A 71 8.62 -1.63 -4.79
CA PRO A 71 8.39 -2.85 -4.03
C PRO A 71 7.90 -2.53 -2.61
N GLY A 72 6.87 -3.25 -2.17
CA GLY A 72 6.21 -3.06 -0.89
C GLY A 72 4.99 -2.14 -0.91
N ASP A 73 4.82 -1.27 -1.92
CA ASP A 73 3.63 -0.43 -2.05
C ASP A 73 2.38 -1.26 -2.42
N THR A 74 1.19 -0.71 -2.21
CA THR A 74 -0.09 -1.39 -2.46
C THR A 74 -0.95 -0.61 -3.47
N ILE A 75 -1.57 -1.32 -4.41
CA ILE A 75 -2.55 -0.79 -5.37
C ILE A 75 -3.70 -1.78 -5.57
N ALA A 76 -4.95 -1.30 -5.50
CA ALA A 76 -6.16 -2.11 -5.73
C ALA A 76 -6.20 -3.46 -4.98
N GLY A 77 -5.70 -3.51 -3.74
CA GLY A 77 -5.68 -4.74 -2.93
C GLY A 77 -4.50 -5.69 -3.20
N TYR A 78 -3.55 -5.30 -4.05
CA TYR A 78 -2.30 -6.03 -4.30
C TYR A 78 -1.10 -5.25 -3.80
N GLN A 79 -0.15 -5.95 -3.19
CA GLN A 79 1.17 -5.44 -2.86
C GLN A 79 2.14 -5.71 -4.02
N VAL A 80 3.04 -4.76 -4.30
CA VAL A 80 4.12 -4.94 -5.27
C VAL A 80 5.20 -5.82 -4.66
N ASP A 81 5.31 -7.06 -5.13
CA ASP A 81 6.32 -8.02 -4.66
C ASP A 81 7.68 -7.78 -5.32
N GLY A 82 7.68 -7.40 -6.62
CA GLY A 82 8.90 -7.13 -7.36
C GLY A 82 8.68 -6.43 -8.69
N ILE A 83 9.70 -5.71 -9.15
CA ILE A 83 9.69 -4.95 -10.39
C ILE A 83 10.87 -5.43 -11.25
N GLY A 84 10.57 -6.09 -12.36
CA GLY A 84 11.55 -6.53 -13.36
C GLY A 84 11.57 -5.60 -14.57
N SER A 85 12.49 -5.82 -15.51
CA SER A 85 12.72 -4.93 -16.66
C SER A 85 11.51 -4.69 -17.56
N ASN A 86 10.60 -5.66 -17.67
CA ASN A 86 9.41 -5.58 -18.52
C ASN A 86 8.13 -6.07 -17.82
N GLN A 87 8.18 -6.30 -16.51
CA GLN A 87 7.08 -6.89 -15.77
C GLN A 87 7.06 -6.45 -14.30
N VAL A 88 5.89 -6.49 -13.68
CA VAL A 88 5.70 -6.27 -12.25
C VAL A 88 4.93 -7.44 -11.67
N VAL A 89 5.43 -7.97 -10.55
CA VAL A 89 4.77 -9.03 -9.79
C VAL A 89 3.97 -8.39 -8.66
N LEU A 90 2.68 -8.64 -8.68
CA LEU A 90 1.72 -8.18 -7.68
C LEU A 90 1.21 -9.38 -6.88
N ARG A 91 1.13 -9.26 -5.55
CA ARG A 91 0.62 -10.31 -4.68
C ARG A 91 -0.51 -9.77 -3.82
N SER A 92 -1.60 -10.52 -3.73
CA SER A 92 -2.62 -10.35 -2.70
C SER A 92 -2.63 -11.58 -1.78
N ASN A 93 -3.50 -11.60 -0.78
CA ASN A 93 -3.64 -12.74 0.13
C ASN A 93 -4.16 -14.01 -0.57
N GLN A 94 -4.81 -13.85 -1.73
CA GLN A 94 -5.48 -14.95 -2.45
C GLN A 94 -4.71 -15.40 -3.68
N GLU A 95 -4.03 -14.50 -4.39
CA GLU A 95 -3.38 -14.81 -5.66
C GLU A 95 -2.18 -13.89 -5.97
N GLN A 96 -1.41 -14.30 -6.98
CA GLN A 96 -0.33 -13.51 -7.57
C GLN A 96 -0.68 -13.16 -9.02
N ARG A 97 -0.53 -11.89 -9.39
CA ARG A 97 -0.79 -11.36 -10.72
C ARG A 97 0.49 -10.78 -11.30
N VAL A 98 0.81 -11.10 -12.55
CA VAL A 98 1.98 -10.56 -13.27
C VAL A 98 1.50 -9.59 -14.33
N LEU A 99 1.88 -8.33 -14.20
CA LEU A 99 1.61 -7.31 -15.23
C LEU A 99 2.81 -7.23 -16.16
N LYS A 100 2.56 -7.31 -17.47
CA LYS A 100 3.58 -7.17 -18.51
C LYS A 100 3.49 -5.81 -19.18
N LEU A 101 4.64 -5.24 -19.51
CA LEU A 101 4.72 -3.99 -20.25
C LEU A 101 4.19 -4.22 -21.67
N PHE A 102 3.29 -3.35 -22.13
CA PHE A 102 2.77 -3.42 -23.50
C PHE A 102 3.89 -3.13 -24.51
N GLN A 103 4.01 -3.97 -25.55
CA GLN A 103 4.97 -3.79 -26.64
C GLN A 103 4.18 -3.62 -27.95
N PRO A 104 4.32 -2.49 -28.66
CA PRO A 104 3.66 -2.31 -29.95
C PRO A 104 4.22 -3.32 -30.96
N LEU A 105 3.34 -3.89 -31.79
CA LEU A 105 3.74 -4.80 -32.87
C LEU A 105 4.43 -3.99 -33.97
N ASN A 106 5.68 -4.33 -34.28
CA ASN A 106 6.45 -3.66 -35.32
C ASN A 106 6.15 -4.27 -36.70
N ILE A 107 5.05 -3.86 -37.33
CA ILE A 107 4.66 -4.32 -38.67
C ILE A 107 5.45 -3.51 -39.71
N LYS A 108 6.49 -4.12 -40.30
CA LYS A 108 7.22 -3.55 -41.44
C LYS A 108 6.45 -3.91 -42.72
N ASN A 109 5.82 -2.92 -43.35
CA ASN A 109 5.20 -3.08 -44.67
C ASN A 109 6.32 -3.21 -45.71
N ASN A 110 6.41 -4.36 -46.38
CA ASN A 110 7.25 -4.55 -47.55
C ASN A 110 6.44 -4.13 -48.79
N GLU A 111 6.58 -2.86 -49.15
CA GLU A 111 6.03 -2.31 -50.40
C GLU A 111 6.55 -3.13 -51.59
N SER A 112 5.63 -3.70 -52.36
CA SER A 112 5.89 -4.46 -53.58
C SER A 112 6.62 -3.58 -54.60
N GLN A 113 7.93 -3.75 -54.69
CA GLN A 113 8.72 -3.35 -55.87
C GLN A 113 8.74 -4.54 -56.83
N GLY A 114 8.03 -4.38 -57.95
CA GLY A 114 7.78 -5.37 -59.00
C GLY A 114 6.35 -5.14 -59.48
N ASP A 115 6.07 -4.62 -60.67
CA ASP A 115 6.79 -4.80 -61.93
C ASP A 115 6.66 -3.52 -62.77
N GLN A 116 7.79 -3.00 -63.25
CA GLN A 116 7.82 -2.13 -64.43
C GLN A 116 8.14 -3.05 -65.60
N GLU A 117 7.11 -3.43 -66.36
CA GLU A 117 7.24 -3.96 -67.73
C GLU A 117 7.06 -2.84 -68.76
#